data_AF-A0A6B1FD26-F1
#
_entry.id   AF-A0A6B1FD26-F1
#
_cell.length_a   1.000
_cell.length_b   1.000
_cell.length_c   1.000
_cell.angle_alpha   90.00
_cell.angle_beta   90.00
_cell.angle_gamma   90.00
#
_symmetry.space_group_name_H-M   'P 1'
#
loop_
_entity.id
_entity.type
_entity.pdbx_description
1 polymer ?
#
loop_
_entity_poly.entity_id
_entity_poly.type
_entity_poly.pdbx_seq_one_letter_code
_entity_poly.pdbx_strand_id
1 'polypeptide(L)'
;MKAVIDTNVFVSGVFFGGPPGEVLAAWRDKRIEFVVSRESIEEYVRVGERLSARFPDVDLEPALQLVAAFATLVPAPPLPEQVCADRDV
;
A
#
# COMPACT_ATOMS: atom_id res chain seq x y z
N MET A 1 -16.60 -3.36 -3.99
CA MET A 1 -15.67 -4.25 -4.73
C MET A 1 -14.40 -4.37 -3.90
N LYS A 2 -13.87 -5.59 -3.71
CA LYS A 2 -12.62 -5.79 -2.95
C LYS A 2 -11.42 -5.73 -3.89
N ALA A 3 -10.35 -5.08 -3.46
CA ALA A 3 -9.11 -4.94 -4.22
C ALA A 3 -7.90 -5.17 -3.31
N VAL A 4 -6.95 -5.99 -3.78
CA VAL A 4 -5.61 -6.06 -3.22
C VAL A 4 -4.77 -5.00 -3.91
N ILE A 5 -4.11 -4.15 -3.13
CA ILE A 5 -3.39 -3.00 -3.66
C ILE A 5 -1.90 -3.28 -3.66
N ASP A 6 -1.29 -3.14 -4.83
CA ASP A 6 0.16 -3.23 -4.97
C ASP A 6 0.84 -2.07 -4.22
N THR A 7 2.02 -2.34 -3.65
CA THR A 7 2.81 -1.33 -2.93
C THR A 7 3.10 -0.11 -3.77
N ASN A 8 3.49 -0.28 -5.04
CA ASN A 8 3.83 0.84 -5.89
C ASN A 8 2.60 1.71 -6.15
N VAL A 9 1.41 1.12 -6.26
CA VAL A 9 0.16 1.88 -6.41
C VAL A 9 -0.16 2.64 -5.13
N PHE A 10 -0.08 2.01 -3.97
CA PHE A 10 -0.35 2.68 -2.70
C PHE A 10 0.64 3.84 -2.46
N VAL A 11 1.94 3.55 -2.49
CA VAL A 11 2.99 4.52 -2.21
C VAL A 11 2.99 5.63 -3.27
N SER A 12 2.87 5.31 -4.57
CA SER A 12 2.81 6.36 -5.59
C SER A 12 1.56 7.24 -5.43
N GLY A 13 0.45 6.67 -4.99
CA GLY A 13 -0.77 7.43 -4.73
C GLY A 13 -0.58 8.45 -3.60
N VAL A 14 0.15 8.09 -2.55
CA VAL A 14 0.44 8.98 -1.42
C VAL A 14 1.46 10.06 -1.82
N PHE A 15 2.54 9.68 -2.51
CA PHE A 15 3.65 10.59 -2.81
C PHE A 15 3.46 11.46 -4.06
N PHE A 16 2.74 10.97 -5.06
CA PHE A 16 2.69 11.63 -6.38
C PHE A 16 1.26 11.87 -6.90
N GLY A 17 0.25 11.26 -6.27
CA GLY A 17 -1.14 11.36 -6.74
C GLY A 17 -1.33 10.69 -8.10
N GLY A 18 -1.96 11.39 -9.06
CA GLY A 18 -2.25 10.87 -10.39
C GLY A 18 -3.20 9.67 -10.39
N PRO A 19 -3.13 8.77 -11.40
CA PRO A 19 -3.98 7.57 -11.43
C PRO A 19 -3.87 6.70 -10.16
N PRO A 20 -2.69 6.48 -9.55
CA PRO A 20 -2.61 5.83 -8.24
C PRO A 20 -3.36 6.59 -7.13
N GLY A 21 -3.31 7.92 -7.13
CA GLY A 21 -4.10 8.76 -6.22
C GLY A 21 -5.62 8.63 -6.41
N GLU A 22 -6.08 8.42 -7.65
CA GLU A 22 -7.49 8.15 -7.94
C GLU A 22 -7.96 6.81 -7.35
N VAL A 23 -7.07 5.81 -7.26
CA VAL A 23 -7.35 4.55 -6.55
C VAL A 23 -7.55 4.81 -5.05
N LEU A 24 -6.68 5.62 -4.43
CA LEU A 24 -6.84 6.00 -3.02
C LEU A 24 -8.13 6.80 -2.79
N ALA A 25 -8.47 7.72 -3.70
CA ALA A 25 -9.74 8.45 -3.65
C ALA A 25 -10.94 7.51 -3.77
N ALA A 26 -10.88 6.50 -4.65
CA ALA A 26 -11.92 5.49 -4.78
C ALA A 26 -12.16 4.70 -3.50
N TRP A 27 -11.09 4.39 -2.78
CA TRP A 27 -11.19 3.74 -1.48
C TRP A 27 -11.78 4.66 -0.42
N ARG A 28 -11.29 5.90 -0.32
CA ARG A 28 -11.85 6.93 0.57
C ARG A 28 -13.35 7.15 0.35
N ASP A 29 -13.76 7.17 -0.92
CA ASP A 29 -15.16 7.35 -1.32
C ASP A 29 -15.99 6.05 -1.18
N LYS A 30 -15.41 4.98 -0.59
CA LYS A 30 -16.02 3.67 -0.36
C LYS A 30 -16.50 2.95 -1.63
N ARG A 31 -15.95 3.31 -2.80
CA ARG A 31 -16.24 2.63 -4.07
C ARG A 31 -15.50 1.28 -4.16
N ILE A 32 -14.35 1.19 -3.52
CA ILE A 32 -13.58 -0.05 -3.35
C ILE A 32 -13.24 -0.26 -1.87
N GLU A 33 -12.98 -1.51 -1.51
CA GLU A 33 -12.50 -1.92 -0.19
C GLU A 33 -11.09 -2.48 -0.36
N PHE A 34 -10.14 -1.96 0.40
CA PHE A 34 -8.78 -2.49 0.43
C PHE A 34 -8.74 -3.80 1.21
N VAL A 35 -8.08 -4.79 0.64
CA VAL A 35 -7.72 -6.05 1.27
C VAL A 35 -6.21 -6.11 1.31
N VAL A 36 -5.65 -6.26 2.51
CA VAL A 36 -4.21 -6.22 2.76
C VAL A 36 -3.78 -7.39 3.62
N SER A 37 -2.54 -7.83 3.48
CA SER A 37 -1.90 -8.71 4.45
C SER A 37 -0.95 -7.93 5.35
N ARG A 38 -0.40 -8.59 6.36
CA ARG A 38 0.65 -8.01 7.21
C ARG A 38 1.88 -7.63 6.38
N GLU A 39 2.28 -8.53 5.50
CA GLU A 39 3.42 -8.39 4.60
C GLU A 39 3.23 -7.19 3.66
N SER A 40 2.02 -6.98 3.13
CA SER A 40 1.72 -5.79 2.32
C SER A 40 1.91 -4.49 3.10
N ILE A 41 1.46 -4.43 4.36
CA ILE A 41 1.61 -3.22 5.19
C ILE A 41 3.09 -2.96 5.51
N GLU A 42 3.85 -4.01 5.84
CA GLU A 42 5.30 -3.92 6.10
C GLU A 42 6.06 -3.42 4.85
N GLU A 43 5.63 -3.86 3.67
CA GLU A 43 6.16 -3.39 2.39
C GLU A 43 5.87 -1.89 2.17
N TYR A 44 4.65 -1.44 2.48
CA TYR A 44 4.27 -0.03 2.34
C TYR A 44 5.16 0.87 3.21
N VAL A 45 5.40 0.45 4.46
CA VAL A 45 6.31 1.16 5.38
C VAL A 45 7.72 1.19 4.80
N ARG A 46 8.28 0.04 4.42
CA ARG A 46 9.67 -0.06 3.94
C ARG A 46 9.91 0.77 2.68
N VAL A 47 9.03 0.68 1.69
CA VAL A 47 9.14 1.42 0.44
C VAL A 47 8.90 2.90 0.67
N GLY A 48 7.90 3.24 1.50
CA GLY A 48 7.58 4.61 1.84
C GLY A 48 8.71 5.32 2.58
N GLU A 49 9.32 4.71 3.59
CA GLU A 49 10.49 5.26 4.30
C GLU A 49 11.66 5.54 3.34
N ARG A 50 11.92 4.62 2.41
CA ARG A 50 12.95 4.80 1.37
C ARG A 50 12.61 5.98 0.46
N LEU A 51 11.34 6.22 0.17
CA LEU A 51 10.90 7.34 -0.65
C LEU A 51 10.90 8.67 0.12
N SER A 52 10.55 8.68 1.41
CA SER A 52 10.60 9.86 2.28
C SER A 52 12.01 10.45 2.36
N ALA A 53 13.06 9.63 2.24
CA ALA A 53 14.44 10.13 2.13
C ALA A 53 14.67 11.02 0.89
N ARG A 54 13.89 10.83 -0.18
CA ARG A 54 13.93 11.62 -1.42
C ARG A 54 12.86 12.72 -1.46
N PHE A 55 11.76 12.54 -0.73
CA PHE A 55 10.60 13.43 -0.68
C PHE A 55 10.21 13.70 0.79
N PRO A 56 11.00 14.50 1.52
CA PRO A 56 10.84 14.68 2.96
C PRO A 56 9.57 15.43 3.36
N ASP A 57 8.95 16.16 2.42
CA ASP A 57 7.72 16.93 2.66
C ASP A 57 6.44 16.07 2.61
N VAL A 58 6.56 14.78 2.25
CA VAL A 58 5.42 13.85 2.21
C VAL A 58 5.47 12.93 3.42
N ASP A 59 4.38 12.94 4.18
CA ASP A 59 4.14 12.04 5.31
C ASP A 59 3.23 10.87 4.91
N LEU A 60 3.74 9.65 5.10
CA LEU A 60 3.03 8.40 4.81
C LEU A 60 2.13 7.97 5.98
N GLU A 61 2.43 8.41 7.21
CA GLU A 61 1.79 7.92 8.43
C GLU A 61 0.25 8.06 8.41
N PRO A 62 -0.35 9.19 7.97
CA PRO A 62 -1.79 9.31 7.89
C PRO A 62 -2.44 8.26 6.97
N ALA A 63 -1.79 7.94 5.85
CA ALA A 63 -2.30 6.93 4.93
C ALA A 63 -2.24 5.52 5.55
N LEU A 64 -1.16 5.20 6.29
CA LEU A 64 -1.03 3.93 7.01
C LEU A 64 -2.07 3.79 8.12
N GLN A 65 -2.37 4.87 8.85
CA GLN A 65 -3.42 4.87 9.87
C GLN A 65 -4.80 4.58 9.28
N LEU A 66 -5.10 5.13 8.09
CA LEU A 66 -6.34 4.80 7.38
C LEU A 66 -6.36 3.32 6.98
N VAL A 67 -5.24 2.75 6.52
CA VAL A 67 -5.17 1.33 6.14
C VAL A 67 -5.44 0.47 7.37
N ALA A 68 -4.80 0.78 8.50
CA ALA A 68 -5.01 0.07 9.76
C ALA A 68 -6.46 0.15 10.27
N ALA A 69 -7.13 1.28 10.04
CA ALA A 69 -8.50 1.50 10.50
C ALA A 69 -9.58 0.89 9.59
N PHE A 70 -9.36 0.88 8.27
CA PHE A 70 -10.43 0.61 7.30
C PHE A 70 -10.15 -0.52 6.30
N ALA A 71 -8.91 -1.01 6.20
CA ALA A 71 -8.62 -2.14 5.32
C ALA A 71 -9.04 -3.48 5.95
N THR A 72 -9.41 -4.43 5.10
CA THR A 72 -9.65 -5.80 5.52
C THR A 72 -8.31 -6.53 5.59
N LEU A 73 -7.87 -6.88 6.81
CA LEU A 73 -6.67 -7.68 7.01
C LEU A 73 -6.96 -9.16 6.76
N VAL A 74 -6.14 -9.81 5.94
CA VAL A 74 -6.21 -11.25 5.65
C VAL A 74 -4.86 -11.93 5.91
N PRO A 75 -4.85 -13.19 6.37
CA PRO A 75 -3.61 -13.97 6.42
C PRO A 75 -3.13 -14.28 5.00
N ALA A 76 -1.85 -14.06 4.73
CA ALA A 76 -1.19 -14.44 3.49
C ALA A 76 -0.03 -15.40 3.82
N PRO A 77 -0.26 -16.72 3.84
CA PRO A 77 0.82 -17.67 4.10
C PRO A 77 1.90 -17.54 3.03
N PRO A 78 3.19 -17.68 3.39
CA PRO A 78 4.27 -17.57 2.45
C PRO A 78 4.12 -18.61 1.34
N LEU A 79 4.45 -18.22 0.12
CA LEU A 79 4.49 -19.16 -0.99
C LEU A 79 5.66 -20.13 -0.81
N PRO A 80 5.55 -21.38 -1.28
CA PRO A 80 6.62 -22.38 -1.15
C PRO A 80 7.93 -21.95 -1.81
N GLU A 81 7.84 -21.11 -2.83
CA GLU A 81 8.95 -20.52 -3.56
C GLU A 81 8.60 -19.10 -4.00
N GLN A 82 9.64 -18.30 -4.23
CA GLN A 82 9.47 -16.97 -4.80
C GLN A 82 9.10 -17.10 -6.27
N VAL A 83 7.90 -16.64 -6.61
CA VAL A 83 7.39 -16.66 -8.00
C VAL A 83 7.49 -15.30 -8.69
N CYS A 84 7.59 -14.21 -7.94
CA CYS A 84 7.77 -12.86 -8.47
C CYS A 84 9.25 -12.59 -8.78
N ALA A 85 9.54 -11.92 -9.90
CA ALA A 85 10.90 -11.50 -10.24
C ALA A 85 11.42 -10.39 -9.30
N ASP A 86 10.51 -9.62 -8.72
CA ASP A 86 10.85 -8.67 -7.67
C ASP A 86 11.16 -9.43 -6.38
N ARG A 87 12.35 -9.20 -5.84
CA ARG A 87 12.84 -9.86 -4.63
C ARG A 87 12.51 -8.98 -3.45
N ASP A 88 11.93 -9.60 -2.43
CA ASP A 88 11.85 -9.03 -1.09
C ASP A 88 13.27 -9.06 -0.46
N VAL A 89 14.19 -8.25 -0.99
CA VAL A 89 15.60 -8.13 -0.54
C VAL A 89 15.93 -6.74 0.02
#